data_AF-V7HRY8-F1
#
_entry.id   AF-V7HRY8-F1
#
_cell.length_a   1.000
_cell.length_b   1.000
_cell.length_c   1.000
_cell.angle_alpha   90.00
_cell.angle_beta   90.00
_cell.angle_gamma   90.00
#
_symmetry.space_group_name_H-M   'P 1'
#
loop_
_entity.id
_entity.type
_entity.pdbx_description
1 polymer ?
#
loop_
_entity_poly.entity_id
_entity_poly.type
_entity_poly.pdbx_seq_one_letter_code
_entity_poly.pdbx_strand_id
1 'polypeptide(L)'
;MLLAVHDAMSTAVLAGRSANAEIVGVVDLTNKAEVDIGITSLGRAIQFVANASVLGYDIRGAMVFYGAPGTPSLRARECERLWAQFGGALLQP
;
A
#
# COMPACT_ATOMS: atom_id res chain seq x y z
N MET A 1 -14.22 8.73 18.48
CA MET A 1 -12.82 9.14 18.19
C MET A 1 -12.13 8.33 17.11
N LEU A 2 -12.53 7.07 16.81
CA LEU A 2 -11.91 6.24 15.75
C LEU A 2 -12.00 6.85 14.34
N LEU A 3 -13.12 7.48 13.98
CA LEU A 3 -13.33 8.04 12.64
C LEU A 3 -12.33 9.14 12.28
N ALA A 4 -12.00 10.02 13.23
CA ALA A 4 -11.05 11.13 13.02
C ALA A 4 -9.60 10.65 12.80
N VAL A 5 -9.20 9.54 13.44
CA VAL A 5 -7.85 8.96 13.27
C VAL A 5 -7.68 8.35 11.89
N HIS A 6 -8.72 7.67 11.38
CA HIS A 6 -8.69 7.11 10.02
C HIS A 6 -8.63 8.21 8.97
N ASP A 7 -9.30 9.33 9.21
CA ASP A 7 -9.32 10.49 8.31
C ASP A 7 -7.96 11.20 8.23
N ALA A 8 -7.30 11.39 9.37
CA ALA A 8 -5.95 11.97 9.42
C ALA A 8 -4.90 11.12 8.68
N MET A 9 -4.90 9.79 8.89
CA MET A 9 -4.02 8.87 8.16
C MET A 9 -4.29 8.93 6.65
N SER A 10 -5.56 8.88 6.25
CA SER A 10 -5.93 8.82 4.83
C SER A 10 -5.53 10.11 4.11
N THR A 11 -5.69 11.26 4.77
CA THR A 11 -5.25 12.56 4.27
C THR A 11 -3.72 12.66 4.16
N ALA A 12 -2.99 12.18 5.17
CA ALA A 12 -1.52 12.16 5.15
C ALA A 12 -0.98 11.25 4.03
N VAL A 13 -1.59 10.07 3.83
CA VAL A 13 -1.24 9.17 2.73
C VAL A 13 -1.51 9.82 1.38
N LEU A 14 -2.66 10.46 1.20
CA LEU A 14 -2.96 11.16 -0.06
C LEU A 14 -1.95 12.27 -0.32
N ALA A 15 -1.60 13.08 0.69
CA ALA A 15 -0.59 14.13 0.54
C ALA A 15 0.81 13.57 0.22
N GLY A 16 1.18 12.43 0.82
CA GLY A 16 2.46 11.75 0.64
C GLY A 16 2.51 10.72 -0.49
N ARG A 17 1.48 10.61 -1.33
CA ARG A 17 1.32 9.55 -2.35
C ARG A 17 2.50 9.40 -3.33
N SER A 18 3.25 10.49 -3.55
CA SER A 18 4.40 10.54 -4.45
C SER A 18 5.72 10.17 -3.77
N ALA A 19 5.72 9.95 -2.45
CA ALA A 19 6.90 9.54 -1.69
C ALA A 19 7.32 8.10 -2.05
N ASN A 20 8.60 7.79 -1.89
CA ASN A 20 9.11 6.44 -2.06
C ASN A 20 8.48 5.48 -1.03
N ALA A 21 8.20 4.28 -1.51
CA ALA A 21 7.65 3.19 -0.74
C ALA A 21 8.25 1.85 -1.19
N GLU A 22 8.32 0.93 -0.25
CA GLU A 22 8.80 -0.44 -0.43
C GLU A 22 7.69 -1.41 -0.01
N ILE A 23 7.51 -2.47 -0.78
CA ILE A 23 6.55 -3.53 -0.50
C ILE A 23 7.32 -4.79 -0.14
N VAL A 24 6.95 -5.43 0.96
CA VAL A 24 7.51 -6.73 1.38
C VAL A 24 6.40 -7.70 1.76
N GLY A 25 6.70 -9.00 1.78
CA GLY A 25 5.77 -10.03 2.25
C GLY A 25 4.67 -10.39 1.26
N VAL A 26 4.91 -10.18 -0.05
CA VAL A 26 4.00 -10.55 -1.13
C VAL A 26 4.51 -11.82 -1.79
N VAL A 27 3.68 -12.87 -1.82
CA VAL A 27 4.05 -14.16 -2.40
C VAL A 27 3.28 -14.41 -3.70
N ASP A 28 3.99 -14.71 -4.78
CA ASP A 28 3.39 -15.19 -6.03
C ASP A 28 2.90 -16.63 -5.83
N LEU A 29 1.60 -16.86 -5.99
CA LEU A 29 1.02 -18.20 -5.81
C LEU A 29 1.38 -19.17 -6.94
N THR A 30 1.76 -18.65 -8.11
CA THR A 30 2.21 -19.45 -9.26
C THR A 30 3.61 -19.98 -9.01
N ASN A 31 4.53 -19.08 -8.63
CA ASN A 31 5.93 -19.39 -8.42
C ASN A 31 6.24 -19.87 -6.99
N LYS A 32 5.29 -19.70 -6.07
CA LYS A 32 5.40 -20.02 -4.63
C LYS A 32 6.60 -19.35 -3.96
N ALA A 33 6.91 -18.13 -4.39
CA ALA A 33 8.07 -17.37 -3.95
C ALA A 33 7.67 -15.93 -3.64
N GLU A 34 8.41 -15.30 -2.73
CA GLU A 34 8.27 -13.88 -2.47
C GLU A 34 8.72 -13.08 -3.70
N VAL A 35 7.98 -12.02 -4.01
CA VAL A 35 8.24 -11.15 -5.16
C VAL A 35 8.97 -9.91 -4.69
N ASP A 36 10.11 -9.64 -5.33
CA ASP A 36 10.75 -8.34 -5.24
C ASP A 36 10.09 -7.37 -6.22
N ILE A 37 9.41 -6.36 -5.68
CA ILE A 37 8.71 -5.32 -6.45
C ILE A 37 9.59 -4.07 -6.61
N GLY A 38 10.66 -3.97 -5.82
CA GLY A 38 11.52 -2.80 -5.74
C GLY A 38 10.84 -1.56 -5.15
N ILE A 39 11.57 -0.44 -5.17
CA ILE A 39 11.09 0.86 -4.69
C ILE A 39 10.14 1.48 -5.72
N THR A 40 8.97 1.93 -5.27
CA THR A 40 7.96 2.61 -6.08
C THR A 40 7.35 3.79 -5.33
N SER A 41 6.46 4.57 -5.95
CA SER A 41 5.70 5.60 -5.23
C SER A 41 4.67 4.97 -4.29
N LEU A 42 4.38 5.59 -3.15
CA LEU A 42 3.37 5.13 -2.19
C LEU A 42 2.01 4.84 -2.85
N GLY A 43 1.54 5.70 -3.74
CA GLY A 43 0.28 5.49 -4.46
C GLY A 43 0.29 4.21 -5.31
N ARG A 44 1.39 3.94 -6.02
CA ARG A 44 1.57 2.69 -6.78
C ARG A 44 1.71 1.47 -5.87
N ALA A 45 2.38 1.60 -4.74
CA ALA A 45 2.47 0.51 -3.76
C ALA A 45 1.08 0.13 -3.22
N ILE A 46 0.27 1.14 -2.85
CA ILE A 46 -1.12 0.95 -2.42
C ILE A 46 -1.94 0.29 -3.53
N GLN A 47 -1.86 0.80 -4.77
CA GLN A 47 -2.55 0.23 -5.92
C GLN A 47 -2.18 -1.25 -6.11
N PHE A 48 -0.89 -1.57 -6.09
CA PHE A 48 -0.42 -2.93 -6.27
C PHE A 48 -1.04 -3.85 -5.20
N VAL A 49 -0.83 -3.54 -3.91
CA VAL A 49 -1.29 -4.40 -2.82
C VAL A 49 -2.82 -4.55 -2.82
N ALA A 50 -3.55 -3.47 -3.09
CA ALA A 50 -5.03 -3.50 -3.14
C ALA A 50 -5.60 -4.38 -4.26
N ASN A 51 -4.84 -4.61 -5.34
CA ASN A 51 -5.29 -5.42 -6.49
C ASN A 51 -4.56 -6.77 -6.58
N ALA A 52 -3.54 -7.01 -5.76
CA ALA A 52 -2.62 -8.14 -5.88
C ALA A 52 -3.30 -9.50 -5.70
N SER A 53 -4.33 -9.61 -4.86
CA SER A 53 -5.08 -10.87 -4.69
C SER A 53 -5.78 -11.33 -5.97
N VAL A 54 -6.28 -10.40 -6.78
CA VAL A 54 -6.88 -10.67 -8.09
C VAL A 54 -5.83 -11.12 -9.11
N LEU A 55 -4.59 -10.72 -8.91
CA LEU A 55 -3.45 -11.04 -9.79
C LEU A 55 -2.72 -12.33 -9.38
N GLY A 56 -3.23 -13.08 -8.40
CA GLY A 56 -2.64 -14.36 -7.98
C GLY A 56 -1.51 -14.21 -6.95
N TYR A 57 -1.46 -13.10 -6.22
CA TYR A 57 -0.54 -12.93 -5.10
C TYR A 57 -1.23 -13.18 -3.74
N ASP A 58 -0.52 -13.85 -2.83
CA ASP A 58 -0.86 -13.84 -1.41
C ASP A 58 -0.27 -12.62 -0.73
N ILE A 59 -1.15 -11.75 -0.21
CA ILE A 59 -0.80 -10.50 0.45
C ILE A 59 -1.07 -10.51 1.96
N ARG A 60 -1.35 -11.68 2.56
CA ARG A 60 -1.66 -11.74 4.01
C ARG A 60 -0.50 -11.22 4.88
N GLY A 61 0.73 -11.36 4.40
CA GLY A 61 1.94 -10.83 5.04
C GLY A 61 2.34 -9.43 4.57
N ALA A 62 1.65 -8.85 3.59
CA ALA A 62 2.13 -7.66 2.89
C ALA A 62 2.23 -6.44 3.82
N MET A 63 3.35 -5.72 3.69
CA MET A 63 3.59 -4.44 4.33
C MET A 63 4.09 -3.43 3.30
N VAL A 64 3.55 -2.21 3.36
CA VAL A 64 4.05 -1.06 2.61
C VAL A 64 4.75 -0.11 3.57
N PHE A 65 6.06 0.02 3.44
CA PHE A 65 6.87 0.99 4.17
C PHE A 65 7.00 2.27 3.34
N TYR A 66 6.87 3.42 3.98
CA TYR A 66 6.94 4.72 3.32
C TYR A 66 7.31 5.82 4.32
N GLY A 67 7.75 6.95 3.78
CA GLY A 67 8.11 8.11 4.60
C GLY A 67 9.35 7.88 5.46
N ALA A 68 9.42 8.57 6.60
CA ALA A 68 10.55 8.49 7.51
C ALA A 68 10.46 7.26 8.44
N PRO A 69 11.60 6.76 8.97
CA PRO A 69 11.59 5.74 10.01
C PRO A 69 10.66 6.11 11.18
N GLY A 70 9.83 5.17 11.61
CA GLY A 70 8.80 5.39 12.62
C GLY A 70 7.40 5.73 12.05
N THR A 71 7.30 6.00 10.74
CA THR A 71 5.99 6.05 10.06
C THR A 71 5.37 4.65 10.09
N PRO A 72 4.12 4.48 10.56
CA PRO A 72 3.45 3.19 10.53
C PRO A 72 3.29 2.67 9.10
N SER A 73 3.67 1.42 8.87
CA SER A 73 3.46 0.74 7.58
C SER A 73 1.97 0.47 7.33
N LEU A 74 1.59 0.37 6.07
CA LEU A 74 0.24 -0.03 5.67
C LEU A 74 0.18 -1.54 5.51
N ARG A 75 -0.89 -2.20 5.98
CA ARG A 75 -1.19 -3.59 5.64
C ARG A 75 -2.16 -3.63 4.47
N ALA A 76 -2.39 -4.84 3.96
CA ALA A 76 -3.31 -5.10 2.85
C ALA A 76 -4.67 -4.41 3.02
N ARG A 77 -5.28 -4.51 4.22
CA ARG A 77 -6.60 -3.91 4.48
C ARG A 77 -6.58 -2.38 4.42
N GLU A 78 -5.52 -1.73 4.92
CA GLU A 78 -5.38 -0.28 4.80
C GLU A 78 -5.20 0.11 3.33
N CYS A 79 -4.38 -0.63 2.57
CA CYS A 79 -4.19 -0.39 1.14
C CYS A 79 -5.51 -0.52 0.36
N GLU A 80 -6.29 -1.58 0.61
CA GLU A 80 -7.62 -1.78 0.03
C GLU A 80 -8.56 -0.61 0.35
N ARG A 81 -8.62 -0.18 1.61
CA ARG A 81 -9.46 0.95 2.04
C ARG A 81 -9.04 2.26 1.38
N LEU A 82 -7.75 2.55 1.35
CA LEU A 82 -7.20 3.77 0.75
C LEU A 82 -7.41 3.80 -0.77
N TRP A 83 -7.24 2.66 -1.44
CA TRP A 83 -7.52 2.53 -2.87
C TRP A 83 -9.01 2.70 -3.17
N ALA A 84 -9.91 2.12 -2.37
CA ALA A 84 -11.34 2.32 -2.51
C ALA A 84 -11.75 3.79 -2.27
N GLN A 85 -11.07 4.49 -1.37
CA GLN A 85 -11.37 5.88 -1.03
C GLN A 85 -10.88 6.88 -2.07
N PHE A 86 -9.64 6.72 -2.56
CA PHE A 86 -8.99 7.73 -3.41
C PHE A 86 -8.77 7.29 -4.85
N GLY A 87 -8.69 5.98 -5.10
CA GLY A 87 -8.46 5.39 -6.42
C GLY A 87 -7.32 6.08 -7.17
N GLY A 88 -7.61 6.48 -8.42
CA GLY A 88 -6.64 7.12 -9.30
C GLY A 88 -6.00 8.40 -8.76
N ALA A 89 -6.60 9.08 -7.77
CA ALA A 89 -5.98 10.26 -7.15
C ALA A 89 -4.65 9.93 -6.47
N LEU A 90 -4.46 8.69 -5.99
CA LEU A 90 -3.18 8.22 -5.44
C LEU A 90 -2.06 8.15 -6.49
N LEU A 91 -2.40 8.08 -7.77
CA LEU A 91 -1.43 7.94 -8.87
C LEU A 91 -1.07 9.27 -9.51
N GLN A 92 -1.71 10.36 -9.09
CA GLN A 92 -1.43 11.69 -9.60
C GLN A 92 -0.20 12.27 -8.88
N PRO A 93 0.67 13.03 -9.59
CA PRO A 93 1.83 13.68 -8.99
C PRO A 93 1.48 14.56 -7.79
#